data_AF-A0A2V9CPT2-F1
#
_entry.id   AF-A0A2V9CPT2-F1
#
_cell.length_a   1.000
_cell.length_b   1.000
_cell.length_c   1.000
_cell.angle_alpha   90.00
_cell.angle_beta   90.00
_cell.angle_gamma   90.00
#
_symmetry.space_group_name_H-M   'P 1'
#
loop_
_entity.id
_entity.type
_entity.pdbx_description
1 polymer ?
#
loop_
_entity_poly.entity_id
_entity_poly.type
_entity_poly.pdbx_seq_one_letter_code
_entity_poly.pdbx_strand_id
1 'polypeptide(L)'
;MDKLTTLLSFLAALSIATERITEIIKGLPILSAWLAVERKPGLQEEFRKASVQGLALLAGTLVAYLVRDPLGKQFGVTDLSPYTYWVFGAMASGGSGIWNSALDIVREVNRRKQIATEKLKAA
;
A
#
# COMPACT_ATOMS: atom_id res chain seq x y z
N MET A 1 1.88 -14.38 -15.66
CA MET A 1 2.00 -12.98 -15.22
C MET A 1 3.47 -12.70 -14.98
N ASP A 2 3.97 -11.54 -15.41
CA ASP A 2 5.32 -11.11 -15.09
C ASP A 2 5.46 -10.94 -13.58
N LYS A 3 6.59 -11.34 -12.97
CA LYS A 3 6.83 -11.21 -11.51
C LYS A 3 6.49 -9.80 -10.98
N LEU A 4 6.78 -8.80 -11.81
CA LEU A 4 6.47 -7.40 -11.56
C LEU A 4 4.97 -7.14 -11.44
N THR A 5 4.17 -7.67 -12.36
CA THR A 5 2.71 -7.55 -12.32
C THR A 5 2.14 -8.21 -11.07
N THR A 6 2.64 -9.38 -10.69
CA THR A 6 2.20 -10.06 -9.47
C THR A 6 2.56 -9.26 -8.21
N LEU A 7 3.76 -8.67 -8.15
CA LEU A 7 4.18 -7.79 -7.06
C LEU A 7 3.30 -6.54 -6.96
N LEU A 8 3.03 -5.89 -8.10
CA LEU A 8 2.13 -4.74 -8.18
C LEU A 8 0.71 -5.08 -7.72
N SER A 9 0.16 -6.21 -8.17
CA SER A 9 -1.16 -6.69 -7.72
C SER A 9 -1.19 -6.97 -6.22
N PHE A 10 -0.12 -7.54 -5.67
CA PHE A 10 -0.01 -7.81 -4.23
C PHE A 10 0.06 -6.50 -3.42
N LEU A 11 0.89 -5.54 -3.84
CA LEU A 11 1.00 -4.23 -3.20
C LEU A 11 -0.33 -3.45 -3.28
N ALA A 12 -1.03 -3.52 -4.41
CA ALA A 12 -2.35 -2.91 -4.55
C ALA A 12 -3.38 -3.54 -3.60
N ALA A 13 -3.43 -4.87 -3.52
CA ALA A 13 -4.29 -5.57 -2.58
C ALA A 13 -3.96 -5.21 -1.12
N LEU A 14 -2.67 -5.12 -0.79
CA LEU A 14 -2.20 -4.73 0.55
C LEU A 14 -2.61 -3.29 0.90
N SER A 15 -2.51 -2.34 -0.03
CA SER A 15 -2.98 -0.97 0.19
C SER A 15 -4.49 -0.89 0.38
N ILE A 16 -5.28 -1.60 -0.43
CA ILE A 16 -6.75 -1.63 -0.28
C ILE A 16 -7.13 -2.24 1.08
N ALA A 17 -6.49 -3.35 1.46
CA ALA A 17 -6.73 -3.98 2.76
C ALA A 17 -6.40 -3.03 3.92
N THR A 18 -5.28 -2.31 3.82
CA THR A 18 -4.86 -1.31 4.80
C THR A 18 -5.87 -0.18 4.90
N GLU A 19 -6.31 0.36 3.76
CA GLU A 19 -7.35 1.40 3.70
C GLU A 19 -8.63 0.95 4.41
N ARG A 20 -9.15 -0.23 4.07
CA ARG A 20 -10.39 -0.76 4.66
C ARG A 20 -10.27 -1.00 6.16
N ILE A 21 -9.14 -1.50 6.64
CA ILE A 21 -8.91 -1.67 8.08
C ILE A 21 -8.84 -0.31 8.77
N THR A 22 -8.16 0.65 8.16
CA THR A 22 -8.07 2.01 8.72
C THR A 22 -9.45 2.66 8.80
N GLU A 23 -10.31 2.44 7.80
CA GLU A 23 -11.72 2.88 7.80
C GLU A 23 -12.56 2.20 8.87
N ILE A 24 -12.43 0.88 9.03
CA ILE A 24 -13.12 0.13 10.10
C ILE A 24 -12.72 0.69 11.47
N ILE A 25 -11.42 0.96 11.69
CA ILE A 25 -10.92 1.52 12.95
C ILE A 25 -11.48 2.94 13.17
N LYS A 26 -11.52 3.78 12.13
CA LYS A 26 -12.14 5.12 12.19
C LYS A 26 -13.64 5.04 12.53
N GLY A 27 -14.33 4.00 12.05
CA GLY A 27 -15.76 3.78 12.27
C GLY A 27 -16.11 3.26 13.67
N LEU A 28 -15.13 2.87 14.49
CA LEU A 28 -15.39 2.41 15.85
C LEU A 28 -15.91 3.56 16.74
N PRO A 29 -16.98 3.35 17.52
CA PRO A 29 -17.63 4.43 18.29
C PRO A 29 -16.72 5.08 19.34
N ILE A 30 -15.64 4.39 19.75
CA ILE A 30 -14.66 4.89 20.72
C ILE A 30 -13.66 5.87 20.07
N LEU A 31 -13.37 5.69 18.77
CA LEU A 31 -12.30 6.41 18.07
C LEU A 31 -12.84 7.41 17.02
N SER A 32 -14.10 7.25 16.59
CA SER A 32 -14.75 8.08 15.57
C SER A 32 -14.82 9.55 15.96
N ALA A 33 -15.06 9.87 17.23
CA ALA A 33 -15.12 11.23 17.74
C ALA A 33 -13.80 12.01 17.56
N TRP A 34 -12.67 11.31 17.54
CA TRP A 34 -11.34 11.92 17.35
C TRP A 34 -10.85 11.83 15.90
N LEU A 35 -11.03 10.67 15.26
CA LEU A 35 -10.43 10.39 13.95
C LEU A 35 -11.33 10.78 12.77
N ALA A 36 -12.64 10.68 12.92
CA ALA A 36 -13.60 10.89 11.83
C ALA A 36 -14.10 12.33 11.73
N VAL A 37 -14.09 13.09 12.84
CA VAL A 37 -14.58 14.48 12.87
C VAL A 37 -13.48 15.43 12.40
N GLU A 38 -13.73 16.12 11.29
CA GLU A 38 -12.85 17.19 10.79
C GLU A 38 -12.83 18.38 11.76
N ARG A 39 -11.63 18.92 12.01
CA ARG A 39 -11.46 20.08 12.88
C ARG A 39 -11.09 21.31 12.09
N LYS A 40 -11.31 22.48 12.70
CA LYS A 40 -10.88 23.77 12.13
C LYS A 40 -9.38 23.73 11.81
N PRO A 41 -8.96 24.36 10.70
CA PRO A 41 -7.55 24.37 10.31
C PRO A 41 -6.66 24.91 11.45
N GLY A 42 -5.67 24.11 11.83
CA GLY A 42 -4.74 24.37 12.93
C GLY A 42 -4.02 23.10 13.38
N LEU A 43 -3.17 23.22 14.41
CA LEU A 43 -2.37 22.12 14.97
C LEU A 43 -3.19 20.85 15.24
N GLN A 44 -4.43 20.98 15.74
CA GLN A 44 -5.27 19.81 16.05
C GLN A 44 -5.69 19.00 14.81
N GLU A 45 -5.88 19.66 13.67
CA GLU A 45 -6.21 18.99 12.42
C GLU A 45 -4.97 18.28 11.83
N GLU A 46 -3.78 18.88 11.98
CA GLU A 46 -2.52 18.23 11.62
C GLU A 46 -2.23 17.01 12.48
N PHE A 47 -2.44 17.10 13.80
CA PHE A 47 -2.33 15.96 14.72
C PHE A 47 -3.33 14.85 14.39
N ARG A 48 -4.58 15.21 13.98
CA ARG A 48 -5.57 14.22 13.53
C ARG A 48 -5.09 13.51 12.27
N LYS A 49 -4.60 14.24 11.27
CA LYS A 49 -4.06 13.66 10.02
C LYS A 49 -2.87 12.74 10.31
N ALA A 50 -1.94 13.16 11.15
CA ALA A 50 -0.80 12.36 11.58
C ALA A 50 -1.25 11.09 12.33
N SER A 51 -2.28 11.18 13.17
CA SER A 51 -2.85 10.03 13.89
C SER A 51 -3.47 9.02 12.92
N VAL A 52 -4.20 9.49 11.91
CA VAL A 52 -4.78 8.62 10.86
C VAL A 52 -3.67 7.96 10.03
N GLN A 53 -2.60 8.69 9.69
CA GLN A 53 -1.45 8.10 9.01
C GLN A 53 -0.72 7.06 9.87
N GLY A 54 -0.53 7.33 11.17
CA GLY A 54 0.04 6.37 12.11
C GLY A 54 -0.81 5.10 12.22
N LEU A 55 -2.14 5.25 12.24
CA LEU A 55 -3.06 4.10 12.22
C LEU A 55 -2.98 3.32 10.91
N ALA A 56 -2.87 3.99 9.76
CA ALA A 56 -2.68 3.33 8.48
C ALA A 56 -1.36 2.55 8.43
N LEU A 57 -0.28 3.11 8.99
CA LEU A 57 1.02 2.44 9.12
C LEU A 57 0.91 1.17 9.98
N LEU A 58 0.27 1.27 11.14
CA LEU A 58 0.07 0.14 12.05
C LEU A 58 -0.83 -0.93 11.43
N ALA A 59 -1.94 -0.53 10.81
CA ALA A 59 -2.84 -1.43 10.10
C ALA A 59 -2.11 -2.14 8.95
N GLY A 60 -1.35 -1.41 8.13
CA GLY A 60 -0.57 -2.00 7.04
C GLY A 60 0.51 -2.96 7.53
N THR A 61 1.17 -2.63 8.64
CA THR A 61 2.18 -3.48 9.27
C THR A 61 1.54 -4.78 9.79
N LEU A 62 0.37 -4.66 10.43
CA LEU A 62 -0.39 -5.81 10.92
C LEU A 62 -0.82 -6.71 9.76
N VAL A 63 -1.36 -6.14 8.68
CA VAL A 63 -1.73 -6.94 7.49
C VAL A 63 -0.51 -7.63 6.91
N ALA A 64 0.60 -6.92 6.73
CA ALA A 64 1.85 -7.49 6.22
C ALA A 64 2.35 -8.66 7.07
N TYR A 65 2.23 -8.56 8.40
CA TYR A 65 2.55 -9.63 9.33
C TYR A 65 1.59 -10.83 9.22
N LEU A 66 0.28 -10.58 9.07
CA LEU A 66 -0.74 -11.62 8.91
C LEU A 66 -0.58 -12.39 7.60
N VAL A 67 -0.12 -11.72 6.53
CA VAL A 67 0.13 -12.35 5.23
C VAL A 67 1.59 -12.75 5.01
N ARG A 68 2.39 -12.86 6.08
CA ARG A 68 3.84 -13.14 6.01
C ARG A 68 4.20 -14.37 5.17
N ASP A 69 3.40 -15.44 5.21
CA ASP A 69 3.72 -16.67 4.47
C ASP A 69 3.54 -16.48 2.95
N PRO A 70 2.40 -15.93 2.46
CA PRO A 70 2.28 -15.45 1.08
C PRO A 70 3.38 -14.46 0.68
N LEU A 71 3.72 -13.54 1.59
CA LEU A 71 4.69 -12.47 1.34
C LEU A 71 6.10 -13.04 1.17
N GLY A 72 6.53 -13.93 2.06
CA GLY A 72 7.81 -14.64 1.97
C GLY A 72 7.91 -15.49 0.71
N LYS A 73 6.85 -16.21 0.33
CA LYS A 73 6.79 -16.97 -0.93
C LYS A 73 6.95 -16.07 -2.17
N GLN A 74 6.31 -14.91 -2.16
CA GLN A 74 6.35 -13.97 -3.28
C GLN A 74 7.73 -13.35 -3.50
N PHE A 75 8.47 -13.10 -2.41
CA PHE A 75 9.82 -12.52 -2.45
C PHE A 75 10.95 -13.58 -2.40
N GLY A 76 10.61 -14.87 -2.23
CA GLY A 76 11.59 -15.94 -2.11
C GLY A 76 12.41 -15.89 -0.81
N VAL A 77 11.85 -15.31 0.25
CA VAL A 77 12.50 -15.13 1.55
C VAL A 77 11.72 -15.88 2.62
N THR A 78 12.37 -16.82 3.29
CA THR A 78 11.77 -17.65 4.35
C THR A 78 11.77 -17.00 5.73
N ASP A 79 12.66 -16.02 5.95
CA ASP A 79 12.80 -15.33 7.23
C ASP A 79 12.81 -13.81 7.00
N LEU A 80 11.61 -13.22 7.03
CA LEU A 80 11.44 -11.78 6.88
C LEU A 80 11.74 -11.12 8.23
N SER A 81 12.73 -10.23 8.24
CA SER A 81 13.06 -9.43 9.41
C SER A 81 11.82 -8.68 9.93
N PRO A 82 11.66 -8.49 11.25
CA PRO A 82 10.55 -7.71 11.81
C PRO A 82 10.43 -6.31 11.18
N TYR A 83 11.56 -5.70 10.79
CA TYR A 83 11.61 -4.41 10.11
C TYR A 83 10.98 -4.44 8.72
N THR A 84 10.95 -5.58 8.05
CA THR A 84 10.34 -5.73 6.73
C THR A 84 8.84 -5.49 6.77
N TYR A 85 8.16 -5.92 7.84
CA TYR A 85 6.72 -5.66 8.00
C TYR A 85 6.42 -4.18 8.19
N TRP A 86 7.29 -3.44 8.89
CA TRP A 86 7.18 -1.99 9.02
C TRP A 86 7.32 -1.28 7.68
N VAL A 87 8.26 -1.72 6.84
CA VAL A 87 8.44 -1.19 5.48
C VAL A 87 7.19 -1.46 4.65
N PHE A 88 6.67 -2.69 4.66
CA PHE A 88 5.43 -3.00 3.92
C PHE A 88 4.22 -2.24 4.46
N GLY A 89 4.13 -2.01 5.77
CA GLY A 89 3.11 -1.18 6.37
C GLY A 89 3.19 0.28 5.92
N ALA A 90 4.41 0.84 5.86
CA ALA A 90 4.64 2.21 5.39
C ALA A 90 4.36 2.36 3.88
N MET A 91 4.66 1.32 3.11
CA MET A 91 4.28 1.25 1.69
C MET A 91 2.77 1.21 1.53
N ALA A 92 2.10 0.35 2.31
CA ALA A 92 0.66 0.14 2.22
C ALA A 92 -0.13 1.36 2.68
N SER A 93 0.38 2.14 3.63
CA SER A 93 -0.22 3.40 4.11
C SER A 93 -0.23 4.53 3.08
N GLY A 94 0.33 4.31 1.88
CA GLY A 94 0.13 5.21 0.74
C GLY A 94 1.11 6.39 0.67
N GLY A 95 2.38 6.19 1.02
CA GLY A 95 3.42 7.19 0.76
C GLY A 95 3.51 7.55 -0.72
N SER A 96 3.34 8.84 -1.06
CA SER A 96 3.21 9.33 -2.44
C SER A 96 4.40 8.97 -3.35
N GLY A 97 5.61 8.87 -2.81
CA GLY A 97 6.81 8.53 -3.59
C GLY A 97 6.79 7.12 -4.18
N ILE A 98 6.31 6.13 -3.41
CA ILE A 98 6.36 4.71 -3.82
C ILE A 98 5.29 4.42 -4.87
N TRP A 99 4.10 5.00 -4.74
CA TRP A 99 3.04 4.87 -5.74
C TRP A 99 3.40 5.58 -7.04
N ASN A 100 4.08 6.72 -6.99
CA ASN A 100 4.59 7.38 -8.19
C ASN A 100 5.59 6.49 -8.92
N SER A 101 6.57 5.92 -8.22
CA SER A 101 7.51 4.96 -8.84
C SER A 101 6.81 3.72 -9.38
N ALA A 102 5.83 3.17 -8.68
CA ALA A 102 5.05 2.02 -9.14
C ALA A 102 4.26 2.34 -10.42
N LEU A 103 3.65 3.52 -10.50
CA LEU A 103 2.95 4.00 -11.70
C LEU A 103 3.89 4.18 -12.88
N ASP A 104 5.09 4.72 -12.66
CA ASP A 104 6.07 4.89 -13.73
C ASP A 104 6.57 3.54 -14.26
N ILE A 105 6.78 2.56 -13.38
CA ILE A 105 7.10 1.19 -13.76
C ILE A 105 5.98 0.56 -14.60
N VAL A 106 4.72 0.71 -14.18
CA VAL A 106 3.56 0.19 -14.94
C VAL A 106 3.46 0.86 -16.32
N ARG A 107 3.65 2.17 -16.39
CA ARG A 107 3.65 2.93 -17.65
C ARG A 107 4.73 2.40 -18.60
N GLU A 108 5.94 2.18 -18.10
CA GLU A 108 7.04 1.67 -18.91
C GLU A 108 6.78 0.23 -19.41
N VAL A 109 6.18 -0.64 -18.58
CA VAL A 109 5.78 -1.99 -19.01
C VAL A 109 4.70 -1.94 -20.09
N ASN A 110 3.69 -1.09 -19.93
CA ASN A 110 2.63 -0.92 -20.94
C ASN A 110 3.21 -0.40 -22.26
N ARG A 111 4.14 0.55 -22.20
CA ARG A 111 4.85 1.06 -23.39
C ARG A 111 5.59 -0.06 -24.12
N ARG A 112 6.29 -0.94 -23.39
CA ARG A 112 6.98 -2.10 -23.99
C ARG A 112 6.01 -3.09 -24.64
N LYS A 113 4.87 -3.35 -24.02
CA LYS A 113 3.82 -4.23 -24.58
C LYS A 113 3.21 -3.63 -25.86
N GLN A 114 3.00 -2.32 -25.91
CA GLN A 114 2.52 -1.63 -27.11
C GLN A 114 3.52 -1.78 -28.26
N ILE A 115 4.81 -1.50 -28.02
CA ILE A 115 5.86 -1.64 -29.03
C ILE A 115 5.98 -3.08 -29.54
N ALA A 116 5.90 -4.08 -28.64
CA ALA A 116 5.93 -5.48 -29.04
C ALA A 116 4.72 -5.86 -29.91
N THR A 117 3.53 -5.32 -29.58
CA THR A 117 2.30 -5.56 -30.33
C THR A 117 2.34 -4.88 -31.71
N GLU A 118 2.89 -3.67 -31.79
CA GLU A 118 3.10 -2.97 -33.07
C GLU A 118 4.09 -3.73 -33.96
N LYS A 119 5.20 -4.23 -33.40
CA LYS A 119 6.14 -5.08 -34.14
C LYS A 119 5.52 -6.39 -34.65
N LEU A 120 4.62 -6.98 -33.87
CA LEU A 120 3.85 -8.17 -34.26
C LEU A 120 2.82 -7.89 -35.36
N LYS A 121 2.29 -6.66 -35.45
CA LYS A 121 1.36 -6.25 -36.51
C LYS A 121 2.07 -5.81 -37.80
N ALA A 122 3.35 -5.44 -37.70
CA ALA A 122 4.17 -4.99 -38.82
C ALA A 122 4.99 -6.13 -39.47
N ALA A 123 4.96 -7.34 -38.90
CA ALA A 123 5.53 -8.56 -39.45
C ALA A 123 4.42 -9.41 -40.09
#